data_AF-L7VXU6-F1
#
_entry.id   AF-L7VXU6-F1
#
_cell.length_a   1.000
_cell.length_b   1.000
_cell.length_c   1.000
_cell.angle_alpha   90.00
_cell.angle_beta   90.00
_cell.angle_gamma   90.00
#
_symmetry.space_group_name_H-M   'P 1'
#
loop_
_entity.id
_entity.type
_entity.pdbx_description
1 polymer ?
#
loop_
_entity_poly.entity_id
_entity_poly.type
_entity_poly.pdbx_seq_one_letter_code
_entity_poly.pdbx_strand_id
1 'polypeptide(L)'
;MRDLPAGAEIVRGGVRLRALDRGLRPMAGRLALDAPRAEVLVESDRALASVRLDFSASAPAALAVEGGTTVGTTFRPSGEVAFEIALGAPARRHPLWWSRSPVAIYDLRLDLPQAGPKAATSSAPAGEPVTFDLGLARVAAAETARP
;
A
#
# COMPACT_ATOMS: atom_id res chain seq x y z
N MET A 1 -16.91 7.54 -20.70
CA MET A 1 -15.85 7.42 -19.68
C MET A 1 -16.47 6.63 -18.54
N ARG A 2 -16.09 5.37 -18.35
CA ARG A 2 -16.71 4.52 -17.32
C ARG A 2 -16.13 4.98 -15.98
N ASP A 3 -16.96 5.50 -15.09
CA ASP A 3 -16.57 5.76 -13.70
C ASP A 3 -16.02 4.45 -13.12
N LEU A 4 -14.71 4.40 -12.90
CA LEU A 4 -14.13 3.40 -12.02
C LEU A 4 -14.84 3.58 -10.68
N PRO A 5 -15.46 2.55 -10.09
CA PRO A 5 -16.16 2.69 -8.82
C PRO A 5 -15.27 3.46 -7.84
N ALA A 6 -15.85 4.39 -7.09
CA ALA A 6 -15.16 5.18 -6.08
C ALA A 6 -14.67 4.23 -4.97
N GLY A 7 -13.56 3.55 -5.24
CA GLY A 7 -12.85 2.68 -4.32
C GLY A 7 -12.29 3.49 -3.18
N ALA A 8 -12.05 2.82 -2.05
CA ALA A 8 -11.43 3.42 -0.89
C ALA A 8 -10.09 4.07 -1.27
N GLU A 9 -9.86 5.30 -0.80
CA GLU A 9 -8.68 6.10 -1.13
C GLU A 9 -8.06 6.70 0.14
N ILE A 10 -6.73 6.73 0.18
CA ILE A 10 -5.95 7.51 1.15
C ILE A 10 -4.88 8.32 0.40
N VAL A 11 -4.64 9.55 0.86
CA VAL A 11 -3.61 10.45 0.30
C VAL A 11 -2.71 10.95 1.41
N ARG A 12 -1.40 10.75 1.25
CA ARG A 12 -0.35 11.21 2.18
C ARG A 12 0.90 11.61 1.42
N GLY A 13 1.48 12.76 1.76
CA GLY A 13 2.78 13.18 1.21
C GLY A 13 2.87 13.24 -0.32
N GLY A 14 1.78 13.57 -1.01
CA GLY A 14 1.75 13.60 -2.49
C GLY A 14 1.63 12.22 -3.16
N VAL A 15 1.45 11.17 -2.37
CA VAL A 15 1.17 9.81 -2.85
C VAL A 15 -0.29 9.48 -2.54
N ARG A 16 -1.00 8.98 -3.53
CA ARG A 16 -2.36 8.45 -3.40
C ARG A 16 -2.30 6.94 -3.47
N LEU A 17 -2.98 6.28 -2.54
CA LEU A 17 -3.22 4.85 -2.59
C LEU A 17 -4.71 4.59 -2.73
N ARG A 18 -5.10 3.85 -3.77
CA ARG A 18 -6.50 3.62 -4.16
C ARG A 18 -6.78 2.13 -4.26
N ALA A 19 -7.86 1.67 -3.64
CA ALA A 19 -8.36 0.32 -3.78
C ALA A 19 -8.94 0.09 -5.18
N LEU A 20 -8.59 -1.04 -5.80
CA LEU A 20 -9.13 -1.49 -7.09
C LEU A 20 -10.26 -2.51 -6.94
N ASP A 21 -10.28 -3.24 -5.83
CA ASP A 21 -11.27 -4.25 -5.53
C ASP A 21 -12.13 -3.87 -4.32
N ARG A 22 -13.08 -4.76 -3.99
CA ARG A 22 -13.97 -4.63 -2.82
C ARG A 22 -13.36 -5.24 -1.56
N GLY A 23 -12.14 -5.78 -1.61
CA GLY A 23 -11.43 -6.32 -0.45
C GLY A 23 -10.93 -5.25 0.50
N LEU A 24 -10.96 -3.98 0.05
CA LEU A 24 -10.61 -2.81 0.85
C LEU A 24 -11.80 -1.87 1.02
N ARG A 25 -12.00 -1.41 2.24
CA ARG A 25 -12.98 -0.36 2.57
C ARG A 25 -12.32 0.77 3.37
N PRO A 26 -12.82 2.01 3.25
CA PRO A 26 -12.29 3.11 4.04
C PRO A 26 -12.76 2.97 5.50
N MET A 27 -11.86 3.22 6.45
CA MET A 27 -12.16 3.19 7.88
C MET A 27 -11.35 4.25 8.61
N ALA A 28 -12.01 5.33 9.05
CA ALA A 28 -11.41 6.42 9.84
C ALA A 28 -10.09 6.98 9.26
N GLY A 29 -10.04 7.22 7.94
CA GLY A 29 -8.85 7.75 7.26
C GLY A 29 -7.74 6.72 7.00
N ARG A 30 -8.02 5.43 7.26
CA ARG A 30 -7.21 4.26 6.91
C ARG A 30 -7.96 3.37 5.91
N LEU A 31 -7.28 2.35 5.41
CA LEU A 31 -7.92 1.27 4.66
C LEU A 31 -8.04 0.03 5.54
N ALA A 32 -9.25 -0.52 5.61
CA ALA A 32 -9.56 -1.79 6.22
C ALA A 32 -9.57 -2.87 5.16
N LEU A 33 -8.85 -3.95 5.42
CA LEU A 33 -8.77 -5.13 4.59
C LEU A 33 -9.70 -6.21 5.15
N ASP A 34 -10.71 -6.57 4.36
CA ASP A 34 -11.71 -7.58 4.71
C ASP A 34 -11.45 -8.93 4.02
N ALA A 35 -10.41 -9.03 3.19
CA ALA A 35 -10.04 -10.23 2.44
C ALA A 35 -8.54 -10.56 2.60
N PRO A 36 -8.11 -11.83 2.45
CA PRO A 36 -6.69 -12.18 2.54
C PRO A 36 -5.84 -11.60 1.40
N ARG A 37 -6.50 -11.03 0.38
CA ARG A 37 -5.86 -10.41 -0.78
C ARG A 37 -6.56 -9.09 -1.10
N ALA A 38 -5.78 -8.12 -1.54
CA ALA A 38 -6.30 -6.88 -2.10
C ALA A 38 -5.41 -6.30 -3.19
N GLU A 39 -6.03 -5.63 -4.14
CA GLU A 39 -5.37 -4.88 -5.21
C GLU A 39 -5.45 -3.38 -4.93
N VAL A 40 -4.29 -2.72 -4.99
CA VAL A 40 -4.16 -1.29 -4.79
C VAL A 40 -3.35 -0.65 -5.91
N LEU A 41 -3.76 0.55 -6.30
CA LEU A 41 -2.95 1.47 -7.08
C LEU A 41 -2.20 2.40 -6.15
N VAL A 42 -0.93 2.62 -6.44
CA VAL A 42 -0.15 3.72 -5.88
C VAL A 42 0.09 4.73 -6.99
N GLU A 43 -0.36 5.96 -6.80
CA GLU A 43 -0.20 7.07 -7.72
C GLU A 43 0.71 8.13 -7.08
N SER A 44 1.68 8.64 -7.85
CA SER A 44 2.52 9.76 -7.43
C SER A 44 2.91 10.62 -8.62
N ASP A 45 3.09 11.92 -8.40
CA ASP A 45 3.66 12.85 -9.38
C ASP A 45 5.16 12.63 -9.62
N ARG A 46 5.80 11.75 -8.82
CA ARG A 46 7.23 11.40 -8.91
C ARG A 46 7.40 9.89 -8.97
N ALA A 47 8.55 9.46 -9.49
CA ALA A 47 8.95 8.06 -9.38
C ALA A 47 9.26 7.75 -7.91
N LEU A 48 8.74 6.63 -7.41
CA LEU A 48 8.93 6.18 -6.03
C LEU A 48 9.90 5.01 -6.04
N ALA A 49 10.86 5.01 -5.12
CA ALA A 49 11.72 3.85 -4.85
C ALA A 49 11.08 2.91 -3.83
N SER A 50 10.35 3.46 -2.85
CA SER A 50 9.63 2.64 -1.88
C SER A 50 8.41 3.34 -1.31
N VAL A 51 7.48 2.54 -0.80
CA VAL A 51 6.30 2.97 -0.04
C VAL A 51 6.24 2.19 1.27
N ARG A 52 5.90 2.88 2.35
CA ARG A 52 5.65 2.25 3.64
C ARG A 52 4.14 2.11 3.88
N LEU A 53 3.72 0.92 4.30
CA LEU A 53 2.37 0.65 4.79
C LEU A 53 2.44 0.39 6.30
N ASP A 54 1.70 1.17 7.08
CA ASP A 54 1.65 1.07 8.55
C ASP A 54 0.34 0.39 8.97
N PHE A 55 0.41 -0.82 9.49
CA PHE A 55 -0.71 -1.64 9.94
C PHE A 55 -0.97 -1.50 11.45
N SER A 56 -2.24 -1.61 11.85
CA SER A 56 -2.67 -1.56 13.25
C SER A 56 -2.24 -2.79 14.06
N ALA A 57 -2.58 -2.85 15.35
CA ALA A 57 -2.20 -3.95 16.24
C ALA A 57 -2.71 -5.36 15.82
N SER A 58 -3.66 -5.42 14.88
CA SER A 58 -4.14 -6.67 14.26
C SER A 58 -3.39 -7.01 12.97
N ALA A 59 -2.18 -6.45 12.78
CA ALA A 59 -1.39 -6.63 11.57
C ALA A 59 -0.98 -8.09 11.31
N PRO A 60 -0.81 -8.48 10.04
CA PRO A 60 -0.22 -9.77 9.70
C PRO A 60 1.26 -9.81 10.09
N ALA A 61 1.77 -11.01 10.37
CA ALA A 61 3.20 -11.23 10.64
C ALA A 61 4.07 -11.08 9.38
N ALA A 62 3.47 -11.26 8.19
CA ALA A 62 4.15 -11.14 6.92
C ALA A 62 3.20 -10.55 5.86
N LEU A 63 3.77 -9.84 4.90
CA LEU A 63 3.07 -9.26 3.76
C LEU A 63 3.82 -9.66 2.49
N ALA A 64 3.15 -10.42 1.64
CA ALA A 64 3.61 -10.67 0.27
C ALA A 64 3.02 -9.59 -0.64
N VAL A 65 3.86 -9.05 -1.53
CA VAL A 65 3.47 -7.99 -2.45
C VAL A 65 3.90 -8.38 -3.85
N GLU A 66 2.95 -8.43 -4.77
CA GLU A 66 3.26 -8.49 -6.20
C GLU A 66 3.22 -7.08 -6.79
N GLY A 67 4.07 -6.81 -7.77
CA GLY A 67 4.32 -5.45 -8.28
C GLY A 67 5.31 -4.65 -7.44
N GLY A 68 5.82 -5.23 -6.35
CA GLY A 68 6.86 -4.67 -5.49
C GLY A 68 7.61 -5.76 -4.73
N THR A 69 8.44 -5.37 -3.77
CA THR A 69 9.14 -6.33 -2.88
C THR A 69 9.21 -5.77 -1.47
N THR A 70 8.78 -6.55 -0.48
CA THR A 70 8.96 -6.18 0.92
C THR A 70 10.44 -6.21 1.27
N VAL A 71 11.04 -5.04 1.52
CA VAL A 71 12.47 -4.88 1.82
C VAL A 71 12.74 -4.58 3.30
N GLY A 72 11.70 -4.25 4.06
CA GLY A 72 11.82 -3.98 5.48
C GLY A 72 10.53 -4.28 6.22
N THR A 73 10.65 -4.72 7.48
CA THR A 73 9.53 -4.89 8.40
C THR A 73 9.92 -4.33 9.76
N THR A 74 9.07 -3.46 10.32
CA THR A 74 9.26 -2.88 11.65
C THR A 74 8.11 -3.30 12.55
N PHE A 75 8.42 -3.97 13.65
CA PHE A 75 7.45 -4.33 14.69
C PHE A 75 7.52 -3.31 15.83
N ARG A 76 6.36 -2.78 16.25
CA ARG A 76 6.28 -1.90 17.41
C ARG A 76 5.81 -2.67 18.65
N PRO A 77 6.23 -2.25 19.86
CA PRO A 77 5.76 -2.86 21.11
C PRO A 77 4.23 -2.81 21.30
N SER A 78 3.55 -1.88 20.63
CA SER A 78 2.08 -1.75 20.60
C SER A 78 1.38 -2.78 19.72
N GLY A 79 2.12 -3.67 19.05
CA GLY A 79 1.59 -4.66 18.11
C GLY A 79 1.41 -4.14 16.67
N GLU A 80 1.63 -2.84 16.44
CA GLU A 80 1.63 -2.27 15.09
C GLU A 80 2.81 -2.81 14.28
N VAL A 81 2.59 -3.04 12.99
CA VAL A 81 3.62 -3.53 12.06
C VAL A 81 3.68 -2.61 10.86
N ALA A 82 4.88 -2.34 10.38
CA ALA A 82 5.06 -1.57 9.17
C ALA A 82 5.91 -2.31 8.16
N PHE A 83 5.46 -2.31 6.91
CA PHE A 83 6.17 -2.93 5.80
C PHE A 83 6.69 -1.83 4.87
N GLU A 84 7.99 -1.86 4.58
CA GLU A 84 8.57 -1.06 3.50
C GLU A 84 8.61 -1.90 2.23
N ILE A 85 7.95 -1.41 1.19
CA ILE A 85 7.80 -2.05 -0.11
C ILE A 85 8.65 -1.28 -1.10
N ALA A 86 9.74 -1.89 -1.57
CA ALA A 86 10.48 -1.37 -2.71
C ALA A 86 9.62 -1.51 -3.98
N LEU A 87 9.57 -0.43 -4.75
CA LEU A 87 8.86 -0.34 -6.01
C LEU A 87 9.87 -0.38 -7.15
N GLY A 88 9.55 -1.15 -8.19
CA GLY A 88 10.30 -1.17 -9.43
C GLY A 88 9.95 0.01 -10.32
N ALA A 89 10.00 -0.20 -11.64
CA ALA A 89 9.46 0.78 -12.58
C ALA A 89 7.93 0.88 -12.44
N PRO A 90 7.33 2.07 -12.62
CA PRO A 90 5.89 2.22 -12.62
C PRO A 90 5.27 1.37 -13.75
N ALA A 91 4.16 0.70 -13.44
CA ALA A 91 3.42 -0.10 -14.40
C ALA A 91 2.87 0.77 -15.54
N ARG A 92 2.45 2.00 -15.21
CA ARG A 92 1.98 3.00 -16.19
C ARG A 92 2.43 4.40 -15.80
N ARG A 93 2.60 5.26 -16.81
CA ARG A 93 2.77 6.71 -16.63
C ARG A 93 1.65 7.43 -17.36
N HIS A 94 0.82 8.16 -16.63
CA HIS A 94 -0.32 8.86 -17.23
C HIS A 94 0.03 10.35 -17.43
N PRO A 95 0.06 10.86 -18.68
CA PRO A 95 0.25 12.28 -18.92
C PRO A 95 -0.94 13.06 -18.38
N LEU A 96 -0.69 14.21 -17.76
CA LEU A 96 -1.74 15.10 -17.30
C LEU A 96 -1.76 16.33 -18.21
N TRP A 97 -2.92 16.72 -18.72
CA TRP A 97 -3.02 17.89 -19.59
C TRP A 97 -2.68 19.20 -18.86
N TRP A 98 -2.76 19.21 -17.52
CA TRP A 98 -2.45 20.36 -16.65
C TRP A 98 -1.06 20.29 -15.99
N SER A 99 -0.27 19.24 -16.21
CA SER A 99 1.06 19.10 -15.58
C SER A 99 2.11 18.63 -16.59
N ARG A 100 3.31 19.19 -16.48
CA ARG A 100 4.47 18.73 -17.28
C ARG A 100 5.00 17.37 -16.81
N SER A 101 4.64 16.95 -15.60
CA SER A 101 5.06 15.66 -15.03
C SER A 101 3.93 14.65 -15.16
N PRO A 102 4.16 13.49 -15.82
CA PRO A 102 3.19 12.41 -15.83
C PRO A 102 3.07 11.79 -14.43
N VAL A 103 1.89 11.30 -14.09
CA VAL A 103 1.67 10.55 -12.85
C VAL A 103 2.22 9.14 -13.04
N ALA A 104 3.12 8.73 -12.15
CA ALA A 104 3.59 7.36 -12.04
C ALA A 104 2.54 6.52 -11.30
N ILE A 105 2.16 5.39 -11.89
CA ILE A 105 1.16 4.46 -11.37
C ILE A 105 1.83 3.11 -11.16
N TYR A 106 1.73 2.58 -9.94
CA TYR A 106 2.19 1.26 -9.56
C TYR A 106 0.97 0.40 -9.20
N ASP A 107 0.87 -0.77 -9.81
CA ASP A 107 -0.16 -1.75 -9.51
C ASP A 107 0.42 -2.73 -8.49
N LEU A 108 -0.15 -2.80 -7.29
CA LEU A 108 0.29 -3.71 -6.24
C LEU A 108 -0.82 -4.68 -5.86
N ARG A 109 -0.45 -5.95 -5.70
CA ARG A 109 -1.32 -6.96 -5.09
C ARG A 109 -0.76 -7.33 -3.73
N LEU A 110 -1.50 -7.01 -2.70
CA LEU A 110 -1.20 -7.34 -1.31
C LEU A 110 -1.79 -8.72 -1.01
N ASP A 111 -0.95 -9.67 -0.62
CA ASP A 111 -1.35 -10.98 -0.13
C ASP A 111 -0.90 -11.09 1.33
N LEU A 112 -1.86 -11.32 2.20
CA LEU A 112 -1.63 -11.58 3.61
C LEU A 112 -1.63 -13.09 3.79
N PRO A 113 -0.45 -13.74 3.77
CA PRO A 113 -0.37 -15.14 4.08
C PRO A 113 -0.95 -15.34 5.48
N GLN A 114 -2.08 -16.05 5.56
CA GLN A 114 -2.67 -16.47 6.82
C GLN A 114 -1.57 -17.23 7.56
N ALA A 115 -1.06 -16.63 8.64
CA ALA A 115 -0.11 -17.32 9.49
C ALA A 115 -0.77 -18.61 9.98
N GLY A 116 -0.16 -19.75 9.65
CA GLY A 116 -0.32 -20.96 10.44
C GLY A 116 -0.07 -20.65 11.93
N PRO A 117 -0.59 -21.50 12.81
CA PRO A 117 -1.33 -21.12 14.03
C PRO A 117 -0.73 -19.93 14.78
N LYS A 118 -1.55 -18.87 14.88
CA LYS A 118 -1.65 -17.88 15.96
C LYS A 118 -0.53 -18.02 17.00
N ALA A 119 0.46 -17.11 16.96
CA ALA A 119 1.27 -16.84 18.15
C ALA A 119 0.30 -16.52 19.29
N ALA A 120 0.19 -17.46 20.23
CA ALA A 120 -0.80 -17.46 21.28
C ALA A 120 -0.47 -16.36 22.30
N THR A 121 -0.90 -15.13 22.04
CA THR A 121 -1.23 -14.08 23.03
C THR A 121 -1.77 -12.84 22.30
N SER A 122 -2.84 -12.99 21.52
CA SER A 122 -3.76 -11.88 21.29
C SER A 122 -5.12 -12.45 20.94
N SER A 123 -6.06 -12.32 21.86
CA SER A 123 -7.49 -12.43 21.55
C SER A 123 -7.91 -11.18 20.78
N ALA A 124 -7.46 -11.04 19.53
CA ALA A 124 -8.22 -10.26 18.58
C ALA A 124 -9.51 -11.06 18.31
N PRO A 125 -10.71 -10.48 18.53
CA PRO A 125 -11.96 -11.16 18.22
C PRO A 125 -11.97 -11.51 16.73
N ALA A 126 -12.39 -12.73 16.41
CA ALA A 126 -12.61 -13.14 15.03
C ALA A 126 -13.63 -12.17 14.41
N GLY A 127 -13.16 -11.31 13.49
CA GLY A 127 -14.00 -10.33 12.81
C GLY A 127 -13.52 -8.88 12.84
N GLU A 128 -12.40 -8.54 13.51
CA GLU A 128 -11.85 -7.18 13.39
C GLU A 128 -11.03 -7.04 12.10
N PRO A 129 -11.35 -6.08 11.22
CA PRO A 129 -10.62 -5.89 9.98
C PRO A 129 -9.20 -5.44 10.26
N VAL A 130 -8.26 -5.96 9.48
CA VAL A 130 -6.88 -5.46 9.50
C VAL A 130 -6.88 -4.08 8.87
N THR A 131 -6.46 -3.04 9.60
CA THR A 131 -6.38 -1.69 9.04
C THR A 131 -4.94 -1.27 8.79
N PHE A 132 -4.71 -0.51 7.73
CA PHE A 132 -3.43 0.09 7.41
C PHE A 132 -3.56 1.51 6.85
N ASP A 133 -2.51 2.31 7.02
CA ASP A 133 -2.37 3.63 6.43
C ASP A 133 -1.11 3.69 5.54
N LEU A 134 -1.06 4.74 4.71
CA LEU A 134 0.09 5.09 3.91
C LEU A 134 1.09 5.87 4.78
N GLY A 135 2.25 5.28 5.01
CA GLY A 135 3.35 5.88 5.74
C GLY A 135 4.23 6.76 4.86
N LEU A 136 5.53 6.78 5.16
CA LEU A 136 6.53 7.49 4.37
C LEU A 136 6.74 6.81 3.00
N ALA A 137 6.73 7.61 1.95
CA ALA A 137 7.17 7.20 0.61
C ALA A 137 8.54 7.80 0.30
N ARG A 138 9.42 7.01 -0.33
CA ARG A 138 10.74 7.46 -0.80
C ARG A 138 10.69 7.67 -2.30
N VAL A 139 11.10 8.86 -2.73
CA VAL A 139 11.26 9.17 -4.15
C VAL A 139 12.49 8.43 -4.68
N ALA A 140 12.38 7.86 -5.88
CA ALA A 140 13.55 7.30 -6.55
C ALA A 140 14.58 8.40 -6.79
N ALA A 141 15.87 8.07 -6.62
CA ALA A 141 16.92 8.97 -7.09
C ALA A 141 16.62 9.28 -8.56
N ALA A 142 16.65 10.56 -8.92
CA ALA A 142 16.45 10.95 -10.30
C ALA A 142 17.46 10.15 -11.14
N GLU A 143 16.97 9.30 -12.04
CA GLU A 143 17.81 8.76 -13.10
C GLU A 143 18.40 9.98 -13.78
N THR A 144 19.67 10.22 -13.50
CA THR A 144 20.42 11.29 -14.14
C THR A 144 20.54 10.80 -15.56
N ALA A 145 19.62 11.24 -16.43
CA ALA A 145 19.74 11.03 -17.86
C ALA A 145 21.11 11.58 -18.25
N ARG A 146 22.07 10.68 -18.47
CA ARG A 146 23.33 11.04 -19.10
C ARG A 146 23.00 11.50 -20.53
N PRO A 147 23.59 12.62 -20.98
CA PRO A 147 23.34 13.20 -22.29
C PRO A 147 23.76 12.27 -23.42
#